data_AF-A0A2T4JNJ8-F1
#
_entry.id   AF-A0A2T4JNJ8-F1
#
_cell.length_a   1.000
_cell.length_b   1.000
_cell.length_c   1.000
_cell.angle_alpha   90.00
_cell.angle_beta   90.00
_cell.angle_gamma   90.00
#
_symmetry.space_group_name_H-M   'P 1'
#
loop_
_entity.id
_entity.type
_entity.pdbx_description
1 polymer ?
#
loop_
_entity_poly.entity_id
_entity_poly.type
_entity_poly.pdbx_seq_one_letter_code
_entity_poly.pdbx_strand_id
1 'polypeptide(L)' 'RRGERVEHFETERLTKDGRKVPLSVTVSPLRDRVGNIIGASKVARDITERKQAFDLQRRLIDELDHRVKNTLATVMSFA' A
#
# COMPACT_ATOMS: atom_id res chain seq x y z
N ARG A 1 -6.43 -20.64 13.75
CA ARG A 1 -6.45 -19.20 14.15
C ARG A 1 -7.79 -18.93 14.85
N ARG A 2 -7.82 -18.23 15.99
CA ARG A 2 -8.95 -18.07 16.94
C ARG A 2 -10.19 -17.29 16.43
N GLY A 3 -10.30 -17.04 15.13
CA GLY A 3 -11.44 -16.31 14.56
C GLY A 3 -11.55 -14.85 15.05
N GLU A 4 -10.42 -14.27 15.44
CA GLU A 4 -10.30 -12.86 15.79
C GLU A 4 -10.31 -11.98 14.53
N ARG A 5 -10.73 -10.72 14.66
CA ARG A 5 -10.67 -9.73 13.58
C ARG A 5 -9.22 -9.60 13.11
N VAL A 6 -9.00 -9.73 11.81
CA VAL A 6 -7.72 -9.38 11.21
C VAL A 6 -7.79 -7.90 10.87
N GLU A 7 -7.05 -7.11 11.66
CA GLU A 7 -6.76 -5.69 11.43
C GLU A 7 -6.17 -5.47 10.03
N HIS A 8 -6.19 -4.22 9.57
CA HIS A 8 -5.84 -3.83 8.21
C HIS A 8 -4.47 -4.39 7.77
N PHE A 9 -4.42 -5.09 6.63
CA PHE A 9 -3.16 -5.55 6.02
C PHE A 9 -3.16 -5.37 4.50
N GLU A 10 -1.98 -5.13 3.93
CA GLU A 10 -1.80 -5.04 2.48
C GLU A 10 -1.47 -6.40 1.88
N THR A 11 -2.00 -6.68 0.70
CA THR A 11 -1.74 -7.90 -0.07
C THR A 11 -1.91 -7.63 -1.56
N GLU A 12 -1.42 -8.52 -2.42
CA GLU A 12 -1.70 -8.47 -3.86
C GLU A 12 -2.74 -9.54 -4.22
N ARG A 13 -3.70 -9.18 -5.08
CA ARG A 13 -4.67 -10.12 -5.65
C ARG A 13 -4.57 -10.13 -7.16
N LEU A 14 -4.80 -11.32 -7.74
CA LEU A 14 -4.90 -11.49 -9.17
C LEU A 14 -6.35 -11.30 -9.59
N THR A 15 -6.58 -10.42 -10.55
CA THR A 15 -7.85 -10.30 -11.26
C THR A 15 -8.01 -11.44 -12.26
N LYS A 16 -9.23 -11.63 -12.79
CA LYS A 16 -9.51 -12.69 -13.78
C LYS A 16 -8.67 -12.54 -15.06
N ASP A 17 -8.34 -11.32 -15.44
CA ASP A 17 -7.47 -10.98 -16.58
C ASP A 17 -5.96 -11.02 -16.23
N GLY A 18 -5.59 -11.49 -15.03
CA GLY A 18 -4.20 -11.74 -14.64
C GLY A 18 -3.44 -10.53 -14.08
N ARG A 19 -4.06 -9.36 -13.98
CA ARG A 19 -3.42 -8.18 -13.36
C ARG A 19 -3.29 -8.36 -11.86
N LYS A 20 -2.15 -7.92 -11.31
CA LYS A 20 -1.96 -7.81 -9.85
C LYS A 20 -2.50 -6.48 -9.37
N VAL A 21 -3.39 -6.52 -8.39
CA VAL A 21 -3.95 -5.34 -7.75
C VAL A 21 -3.55 -5.34 -6.28
N PRO A 22 -2.84 -4.30 -5.81
CA PRO A 22 -2.57 -4.15 -4.39
C PRO A 22 -3.86 -3.75 -3.67
N LEU A 23 -4.20 -4.49 -2.62
CA LEU A 23 -5.39 -4.27 -1.81
C LEU A 23 -5.00 -4.08 -0.34
N SER A 24 -5.68 -3.15 0.32
CA SER A 24 -5.77 -3.12 1.78
C SER A 24 -7.00 -3.93 2.20
N VAL A 25 -6.82 -4.96 3.01
CA VAL A 25 -7.87 -5.91 3.40
C VAL A 25 -8.10 -5.87 4.89
N THR A 26 -9.37 -5.93 5.28
CA THR A 26 -9.82 -6.18 6.67
C THR A 26 -10.74 -7.39 6.65
N VAL A 27 -10.62 -8.26 7.65
CA VAL A 27 -11.48 -9.44 7.77
C VAL A 27 -12.10 -9.49 9.16
N SER A 28 -13.42 -9.59 9.22
CA SER A 28 -14.19 -9.67 10.47
C SER A 28 -14.98 -10.98 10.50
N PRO A 29 -14.98 -11.71 11.63
CA PRO A 29 -15.81 -12.90 11.78
C PRO A 29 -17.30 -12.52 11.80
N LEU A 30 -18.14 -13.34 11.18
CA LEU A 30 -19.59 -13.28 11.32
C LEU A 30 -20.00 -14.26 12.41
N ARG A 31 -20.78 -13.78 13.39
CA ARG A 31 -21.22 -14.59 14.54
C ARG A 31 -22.73 -14.79 14.52
N ASP A 32 -23.19 -15.98 14.91
CA ASP A 32 -24.60 -16.21 15.21
C ASP A 32 -25.01 -15.58 16.55
N ARG A 33 -26.28 -15.75 16.95
CA ARG A 33 -26.82 -15.23 18.21
C ARG A 33 -26.17 -15.82 19.46
N VAL A 34 -25.52 -16.98 19.35
CA VAL A 34 -24.87 -17.70 20.44
C VAL A 34 -23.36 -17.42 20.46
N GLY A 35 -22.84 -16.64 19.49
CA GLY A 35 -21.45 -16.23 19.39
C GLY A 35 -20.57 -17.15 18.52
N ASN A 36 -21.14 -18.21 17.92
CA ASN A 36 -20.39 -19.12 17.06
C ASN A 36 -20.04 -18.44 15.74
N ILE A 37 -18.84 -18.71 15.23
CA ILE A 37 -18.40 -18.15 13.95
C ILE A 37 -19.06 -18.94 12.82
N ILE A 38 -19.93 -18.25 12.06
CA ILE A 38 -20.67 -18.81 10.93
C ILE A 38 -20.12 -18.34 9.57
N GLY A 39 -19.11 -17.46 9.57
CA GLY A 39 -18.50 -16.98 8.35
C GLY A 39 -17.50 -15.85 8.57
N ALA A 40 -17.13 -15.17 7.49
CA ALA A 40 -16.27 -14.01 7.51
C ALA A 40 -16.78 -12.95 6.51
N SER A 41 -16.74 -11.69 6.93
CA SER A 41 -16.91 -10.54 6.05
C SER A 41 -15.53 -9.94 5.77
N LYS A 42 -15.29 -9.57 4.51
CA LYS A 42 -14.05 -8.89 4.10
C LYS A 42 -14.38 -7.53 3.48
N VAL A 43 -13.57 -6.55 3.81
CA VAL A 43 -13.50 -5.28 3.08
C VAL A 43 -12.16 -5.26 2.37
N ALA A 44 -12.18 -5.10 1.05
CA ALA A 44 -10.97 -4.98 0.24
C ALA A 44 -11.01 -3.64 -0.49
N ARG A 45 -10.04 -2.78 -0.18
CA ARG A 45 -9.88 -1.46 -0.79
C ARG A 45 -8.72 -1.52 -1.76
N ASP A 46 -8.97 -1.15 -3.01
CA ASP A 46 -7.91 -0.91 -3.99
C ASP A 46 -7.04 0.26 -3.52
N ILE A 47 -5.72 0.04 -3.49
CA ILE A 47 -4.74 1.04 -3.06
C ILE A 47 -3.73 1.37 -4.17
N THR A 48 -4.06 1.05 -5.43
CA THR A 48 -3.22 1.28 -6.60
C THR A 48 -2.85 2.75 -6.73
N GLU A 49 -3.84 3.64 -6.76
CA GLU A 49 -3.62 5.09 -6.89
C GLU A 49 -2.75 5.65 -5.76
N ARG A 50 -3.03 5.23 -4.52
CA ARG A 50 -2.24 5.63 -3.36
C ARG A 50 -0.78 5.21 -3.51
N LYS A 51 -0.50 3.97 -3.91
CA LYS A 51 0.86 3.48 -4.14
C LYS A 51 1.56 4.23 -5.27
N GLN A 52 0.88 4.45 -6.39
CA GLN A 52 1.41 5.20 -7.52
C GLN A 52 1.76 6.64 -7.14
N ALA A 53 0.92 7.31 -6.34
CA ALA A 53 1.20 8.66 -5.85
C ALA A 53 2.45 8.69 -4.95
N PHE A 54 2.58 7.74 -4.02
CA PHE A 54 3.78 7.61 -3.19
C PHE A 54 5.04 7.35 -4.01
N ASP A 55 4.98 6.45 -5.00
CA ASP A 55 6.12 6.13 -5.86
C ASP A 55 6.53 7.31 -6.76
N LEU A 56 5.56 8.09 -7.24
CA LEU A 56 5.83 9.32 -7.97
C LEU A 56 6.50 10.36 -7.06
N GLN A 57 5.95 10.60 -5.88
CA GLN A 57 6.51 11.55 -4.93
C GLN A 57 7.95 11.19 -4.57
N ARG A 58 8.22 9.90 -4.31
CA ARG A 58 9.57 9.42 -4.00
C ARG A 58 10.55 9.70 -5.15
N ARG A 59 10.16 9.39 -6.40
CA ARG A 59 11.01 9.65 -7.58
C ARG A 59 11.34 11.14 -7.75
N LEU A 60 10.37 12.02 -7.51
CA LEU A 60 10.60 13.45 -7.59
C LEU A 60 11.57 13.93 -6.51
N ILE A 61 11.44 13.41 -5.28
CA ILE A 61 12.38 13.72 -4.19
C ILE A 61 13.79 13.25 -4.53
N ASP A 62 13.93 12.01 -5.02
CA ASP A 62 15.23 11.45 -5.40
C ASP A 62 15.88 12.28 -6.52
N GLU A 63 15.11 12.71 -7.52
CA GLU A 63 15.61 13.56 -8.61
C GLU A 63 16.03 14.96 -8.13
N LEU A 64 15.28 15.56 -7.22
CA LEU A 64 15.65 16.84 -6.62
C LEU A 64 16.95 16.73 -5.82
N ASP A 65 17.12 15.68 -5.03
CA ASP A 65 18.35 15.45 -4.26
C ASP A 65 19.58 15.31 -5.17
N HIS A 66 19.44 14.55 -6.26
CA HIS A 66 20.49 14.45 -7.27
C HIS A 66 20.83 15.81 -7.91
N ARG A 67 19.83 16.60 -8.30
CA ARG A 67 20.04 17.91 -8.93
C ARG A 67 20.66 18.94 -7.99
N VAL A 68 20.26 18.94 -6.72
CA VAL A 68 20.82 19.82 -5.69
C VAL A 68 22.31 19.54 -5.51
N LYS A 69 22.69 18.27 -5.33
CA LYS A 69 24.10 17.86 -5.19
C LYS A 69 24.94 18.30 -6.38
N ASN A 70 24.45 18.09 -7.60
CA ASN A 70 25.16 18.50 -8.81
C ASN A 70 25.34 20.02 -8.87
N THR A 71 24.28 20.79 -8.62
CA THR A 71 24.32 22.25 -8.65
C THR A 71 25.29 22.81 -7.60
N LEU A 72 25.27 22.25 -6.39
CA LEU A 72 26.21 22.63 -5.33
C LEU A 72 27.65 22.30 -5.72
N ALA A 73 27.91 21.12 -6.29
CA ALA A 73 29.24 20.77 -6.77
C ALA A 73 29.74 21.74 -7.84
N THR A 74 28.87 22.16 -8.77
CA THR A 74 29.22 23.18 -9.77
C THR A 74 29.54 24.53 -9.13
N VAL A 75 28.71 25.03 -8.21
CA VAL A 75 28.97 26.31 -7.53
C VAL A 75 30.27 26.26 -6.72
N MET A 76 30.51 25.17 -5.99
CA MET A 76 31.76 24.96 -5.23
C MET A 76 32.98 24.81 -6.14
N SER A 77 32.83 24.41 -7.41
CA SER A 77 33.96 24.33 -8.34
C SER A 77 34.43 25.69 -8.87
N PHE A 78 33.61 26.73 -8.73
CA PHE A 78 33.95 28.11 -9.08
C PHE A 78 34.42 28.96 -7.88
N ALA A 79 34.32 28.42 -6.66
CA ALA A 79 34.80 29.04 -5.42
C ALA A 79 36.20 28.51 -5.07
#